data_AF-A0A2V2DJR8-F1
#
_entry.id   AF-A0A2V2DJR8-F1
#
_cell.length_a   1.000
_cell.length_b   1.000
_cell.length_c   1.000
_cell.angle_alpha   90.00
_cell.angle_beta   90.00
_cell.angle_gamma   90.00
#
_symmetry.space_group_name_H-M   'P 1'
#
loop_
_entity.id
_entity.type
_entity.pdbx_description
1 polymer ?
#
loop_
_entity_poly.entity_id
_entity_poly.type
_entity_poly.pdbx_seq_one_letter_code
_entity_poly.pdbx_strand_id
1 'polypeptide(L)' 'MKKRKEQNFISQGPWAPVNIKDFEKMEAKFRSLKGTPGYQAALDQFEGPAHGVDYDEKTGKLRIVNGWHADENGDVVKD' A
#
# COMPACT_ATOMS: atom_id res chain seq x y z
N MET A 1 -3.58 -27.55 -16.41
CA MET A 1 -3.75 -26.96 -15.06
C MET A 1 -3.14 -25.55 -15.06
N LYS A 2 -3.96 -24.49 -15.12
CA LYS A 2 -3.49 -23.09 -15.07
C LYS A 2 -3.05 -22.80 -13.63
N LYS A 3 -1.73 -22.77 -13.38
CA LYS A 3 -1.17 -22.15 -12.17
C LYS A 3 -1.68 -20.71 -12.15
N ARG A 4 -2.60 -20.38 -11.23
CA ARG A 4 -2.92 -19.00 -10.93
C ARG A 4 -1.60 -18.38 -10.50
N LYS A 5 -1.05 -17.49 -11.33
CA LYS A 5 0.00 -16.58 -10.90
C LYS A 5 -0.66 -15.76 -9.80
N GLU A 6 -0.50 -16.21 -8.57
CA GLU A 6 -0.56 -15.35 -7.40
C GLU A 6 0.49 -14.29 -7.70
N GLN A 7 0.00 -13.20 -8.29
CA GLN A 7 0.82 -12.07 -8.66
C GLN A 7 1.47 -11.65 -7.36
N ASN A 8 2.78 -11.85 -7.32
CA ASN A 8 3.68 -11.50 -6.24
C ASN A 8 3.72 -9.95 -6.18
N PHE A 9 2.59 -9.34 -5.85
CA PHE A 9 2.37 -7.88 -5.81
C PHE A 9 3.16 -7.21 -4.67
N ILE A 10 3.87 -8.01 -3.88
CA ILE A 10 4.66 -7.57 -2.74
C ILE A 10 6.07 -8.15 -2.82
N SER A 11 6.61 -8.24 -4.04
CA SER A 11 8.05 -8.45 -4.23
C SER A 11 8.80 -7.12 -4.34
N GLN A 12 8.18 -6.04 -3.87
CA GLN A 12 8.86 -4.82 -3.51
C GLN A 12 9.47 -5.10 -2.13
N GLY A 13 10.80 -5.25 -2.06
CA GLY A 13 11.50 -5.48 -0.79
C GLY A 13 11.16 -4.39 0.24
N PRO A 14 11.66 -4.47 1.48
CA PRO A 14 11.31 -3.53 2.57
C PRO A 14 11.61 -2.04 2.30
N TRP A 15 12.15 -1.71 1.12
CA TRP A 15 12.60 -0.40 0.68
C TRP A 15 12.00 0.08 -0.65
N ALA A 16 11.10 -0.68 -1.27
CA ALA A 16 10.57 -0.28 -2.56
C ALA A 16 9.37 0.67 -2.39
N PRO A 17 9.31 1.76 -3.19
CA PRO A 17 8.30 2.80 -3.05
C PRO A 17 6.91 2.25 -3.41
N VAL A 18 5.90 2.67 -2.65
CA VAL A 18 4.50 2.32 -2.91
C VAL A 18 4.06 3.01 -4.19
N ASN A 19 3.42 2.28 -5.10
CA ASN A 19 2.88 2.87 -6.32
C ASN A 19 1.40 3.25 -6.13
N ILE A 20 1.03 4.48 -6.52
CA ILE A 20 -0.34 5.00 -6.43
C ILE A 20 -1.34 4.16 -7.23
N LYS A 21 -0.90 3.49 -8.29
CA LYS A 21 -1.76 2.60 -9.11
C LYS A 21 -2.20 1.36 -8.36
N ASP A 22 -1.51 0.99 -7.28
CA ASP A 22 -1.88 -0.14 -6.43
C ASP A 22 -2.72 0.25 -5.21
N PHE A 23 -2.96 1.56 -4.98
CA PHE A 23 -3.75 2.03 -3.84
C PHE A 23 -5.12 1.36 -3.76
N GLU A 24 -5.86 1.29 -4.87
CA GLU A 24 -7.20 0.68 -4.87
C GLU A 24 -7.17 -0.79 -4.40
N LYS A 25 -6.16 -1.55 -4.84
CA LYS A 25 -5.99 -2.96 -4.43
C LYS A 25 -5.56 -3.07 -2.97
N MET A 26 -4.68 -2.18 -2.52
CA MET A 26 -4.22 -2.13 -1.14
C MET A 26 -5.35 -1.76 -0.20
N GLU A 27 -6.15 -0.76 -0.52
CA GLU A 27 -7.37 -0.39 0.20
C GLU A 27 -8.36 -1.56 0.27
N ALA A 28 -8.57 -2.29 -0.83
CA ALA A 28 -9.41 -3.49 -0.82
C ALA A 28 -8.85 -4.59 0.09
N LYS A 29 -7.52 -4.77 0.08
CA LYS A 29 -6.82 -5.72 0.96
C LYS A 29 -6.94 -5.31 2.42
N PHE A 30 -6.72 -4.05 2.78
CA PHE A 30 -6.87 -3.54 4.15
C PHE A 30 -8.30 -3.67 4.64
N ARG A 31 -9.28 -3.32 3.81
CA ARG A 31 -10.71 -3.53 4.12
C ARG A 31 -11.04 -5.01 4.35
N SER A 32 -10.50 -5.91 3.53
CA SER A 32 -10.70 -7.37 3.68
C SER A 32 -10.02 -7.93 4.93
N LEU A 33 -8.85 -7.40 5.30
CA LEU A 33 -8.10 -7.83 6.47
C LEU A 33 -8.60 -7.19 7.77
N LYS A 34 -9.43 -6.15 7.71
CA LYS A 34 -9.91 -5.42 8.90
C LYS A 34 -10.56 -6.38 9.90
N GLY A 35 -10.07 -6.37 11.14
CA GLY A 35 -10.52 -7.28 12.21
C GLY A 35 -9.83 -8.66 12.22
N THR A 36 -8.87 -8.89 11.33
CA THR A 36 -8.01 -10.09 11.35
C THR A 36 -6.63 -9.78 11.95
N PRO A 37 -5.91 -10.78 12.49
CA PRO A 37 -4.55 -10.59 12.97
C PRO A 37 -3.56 -10.08 11.89
N GLY A 38 -3.86 -10.30 10.62
CA GLY A 38 -3.03 -9.87 9.49
C GLY A 38 -3.21 -8.40 9.09
N TYR A 39 -4.15 -7.68 9.70
CA TYR A 39 -4.44 -6.28 9.38
C TYR A 39 -3.25 -5.37 9.70
N GLN A 40 -2.74 -5.42 10.94
CA GLN A 40 -1.65 -4.57 11.39
C GLN A 40 -0.38 -4.81 10.57
N ALA A 41 -0.04 -6.08 10.32
CA ALA A 41 1.13 -6.44 9.51
C ALA A 41 1.02 -5.92 8.06
N ALA A 42 -0.19 -5.82 7.52
CA ALA A 42 -0.41 -5.24 6.20
C ALA A 42 -0.26 -3.71 6.24
N LEU A 43 -0.76 -3.04 7.28
CA LEU A 43 -0.55 -1.60 7.44
C LEU A 43 0.94 -1.29 7.63
N ASP A 44 1.63 -1.96 8.56
CA ASP A 44 3.07 -1.73 8.82
C ASP A 44 3.97 -1.94 7.59
N GLN A 45 3.52 -2.71 6.60
CA GLN A 45 4.29 -2.98 5.39
C GLN A 45 4.21 -1.85 4.34
N PHE A 46 3.17 -1.03 4.40
CA PHE A 46 2.82 -0.12 3.30
C PHE A 46 2.41 1.28 3.76
N GLU A 47 2.06 1.42 5.02
CA GLU A 47 1.64 2.65 5.68
C GLU A 47 2.77 3.18 6.55
N GLY A 48 2.86 4.50 6.66
CA GLY A 48 3.70 5.19 7.61
C GLY A 48 4.60 6.24 6.97
N PRO A 49 5.26 7.07 7.80
CA PRO A 49 6.13 8.15 7.33
C PRO A 49 7.35 7.65 6.55
N ALA A 50 7.69 6.36 6.66
CA ALA A 50 8.75 5.73 5.87
C ALA A 50 8.35 5.47 4.40
N HIS A 51 7.04 5.29 4.14
CA HIS A 51 6.50 4.96 2.81
C HIS A 51 5.75 6.13 2.17
N GLY A 52 5.49 7.21 2.92
CA GLY A 52 4.80 8.38 2.40
C GLY A 52 3.29 8.19 2.22
N VAL A 53 2.71 7.13 2.78
CA VAL A 53 1.30 6.78 2.63
C VAL A 53 0.66 6.59 4.00
N ASP A 54 -0.57 7.07 4.15
CA ASP A 54 -1.39 6.93 5.35
C ASP A 54 -2.75 6.32 4.97
N TYR A 55 -3.24 5.39 5.79
CA TYR A 55 -4.52 4.74 5.56
C TYR A 55 -5.58 5.33 6.48
N ASP A 56 -6.55 6.03 5.90
CA ASP A 56 -7.68 6.53 6.68
C ASP A 56 -8.66 5.37 6.95
N GLU A 57 -8.59 4.80 8.15
CA GLU A 57 -9.42 3.68 8.58
C GLU A 57 -10.93 3.98 8.62
N LYS A 58 -11.30 5.26 8.68
CA LYS A 58 -12.71 5.70 8.71
C LYS A 58 -13.31 5.70 7.31
N THR A 59 -12.54 6.14 6.32
CA THR A 59 -12.98 6.20 4.92
C THR A 59 -12.60 4.95 4.13
N GLY A 60 -11.62 4.18 4.62
CA GLY A 60 -11.03 3.03 3.95
C GLY A 60 -10.17 3.41 2.74
N LYS A 61 -9.59 4.61 2.75
CA LYS A 61 -8.81 5.17 1.64
C LYS A 61 -7.35 5.42 2.01
N LEU A 62 -6.46 5.17 1.06
CA LEU A 62 -5.06 5.56 1.16
C LEU A 62 -4.87 7.00 0.70
N ARG A 63 -3.97 7.72 1.35
CA ARG A 63 -3.56 9.07 1.00
C ARG A 63 -2.05 9.21 1.07
N ILE A 64 -1.50 10.04 0.20
CA ILE A 64 -0.10 10.43 0.28
C ILE A 64 0.03 11.46 1.42
N VAL A 65 1.00 11.26 2.31
CA VAL A 65 1.24 12.18 3.43
C VAL A 65 1.96 13.44 2.94
N ASN A 66 1.84 14.53 3.69
CA ASN A 66 2.46 15.80 3.31
C ASN A 66 4.00 15.69 3.21
N GLY A 67 4.60 16.34 2.21
CA GLY A 67 6.04 16.24 1.89
C GLY A 67 6.41 15.01 1.05
N TRP A 68 5.41 14.35 0.46
CA TRP A 68 5.55 13.28 -0.52
C TRP A 68 4.62 13.55 -1.70
N HIS A 69 5.01 13.06 -2.87
CA HIS A 69 4.22 13.11 -4.09
C HIS A 69 4.34 11.81 -4.87
N ALA A 70 3.42 11.60 -5.82
CA ALA A 70 3.58 10.54 -6.82
C ALA A 70 4.38 11.08 -8.00
N ASP A 71 5.48 10.43 -8.36
CA ASP A 71 6.30 10.78 -9.52
C ASP A 71 5.58 10.45 -10.85
N GLU A 72 6.28 10.64 -11.97
CA GLU A 72 5.76 10.35 -13.32
C GLU A 72 5.38 8.87 -13.54
N ASN A 73 6.00 7.95 -12.78
CA ASN A 73 5.73 6.52 -12.81
C ASN A 73 4.58 6.12 -11.87
N GLY A 74 4.18 7.04 -10.99
CA GLY A 74 3.20 6.86 -9.94
C GLY A 74 3.81 6.32 -8.65
N ASP A 75 5.13 6.31 -8.51
CA ASP A 75 5.82 5.90 -7.29
C ASP A 75 5.76 7.03 -6.26
N VAL A 76 5.39 6.70 -5.03
CA VAL A 76 5.34 7.65 -3.92
C VAL A 76 6.76 7.93 -3.44
N VAL A 77 7.21 9.15 -3.68
CA VAL A 77 8.55 9.64 -3.37
C VAL A 77 8.48 10.89 -2.51
N LYS A 78 9.54 11.17 -1.76
CA LYS A 78 9.63 12.34 -0.90
C LYS A 78 9.97 13.57 -1.74
N ASP A 79 9.33 14.70 -1.45
CA ASP A 79 9.69 16.01 -2.01
C ASP A 79 11.14 16.42 -1.69
#